data_AF-A0A2V9MNN7-F1
#
_entry.id   AF-A0A2V9MNN7-F1
#
_cell.length_a   1.000
_cell.length_b   1.000
_cell.length_c   1.000
_cell.angle_alpha   90.00
_cell.angle_beta   90.00
_cell.angle_gamma   90.00
#
_symmetry.space_group_name_H-M   'P 1'
#
loop_
_entity.id
_entity.type
_entity.pdbx_description
1 polymer ?
#
loop_
_entity_poly.entity_id
_entity_poly.type
_entity_poly.pdbx_seq_one_letter_code
_entity_poly.pdbx_strand_id
1 'polypeptide(L)'
;MHAGEKLQVAINTASCGDTIELQSGEVFTGAFHFPQKPCDDAHWIIVRTSSPNSALPPEGTRLTPCFAGVASLPGRPDLHCAATQNVLARLELREREAIGPLLFEPGANHYRFIGLEVTRAGSLLVSGLAIGRENGPVDHVIFDRVWMHGTPQDETTRAINLTAMSHVAVVDSFFTDFVCIAGTGSCTDSQVLGTGGGHSPSGPFKIV
;
A
#
# COMPACT_ATOMS: atom_id res chain seq x y z
N MET A 1 -8.17 3.71 -15.33
CA MET A 1 -7.47 4.99 -15.64
C MET A 1 -6.05 4.71 -16.16
N HIS A 2 -5.37 5.67 -16.82
CA HIS A 2 -3.96 5.53 -17.27
C HIS A 2 -3.12 6.74 -16.80
N ALA A 3 -2.01 6.50 -16.08
CA ALA A 3 -1.04 7.46 -15.52
C ALA A 3 -1.36 8.13 -14.16
N GLY A 4 -0.30 8.52 -13.43
CA GLY A 4 -0.33 8.99 -12.03
C GLY A 4 -1.02 10.34 -11.78
N GLU A 5 -0.84 11.37 -12.62
CA GLU A 5 -1.54 12.66 -12.42
C GLU A 5 -3.06 12.52 -12.48
N LYS A 6 -3.56 11.57 -13.27
CA LYS A 6 -5.01 11.26 -13.32
C LYS A 6 -5.50 10.59 -12.04
N LEU A 7 -4.64 9.84 -11.35
CA LEU A 7 -4.99 9.21 -10.08
C LEU A 7 -5.21 10.25 -8.98
N GLN A 8 -4.31 11.23 -8.83
CA GLN A 8 -4.51 12.27 -7.81
C GLN A 8 -5.79 13.08 -8.05
N VAL A 9 -6.09 13.41 -9.32
CA VAL A 9 -7.34 14.08 -9.67
C VAL A 9 -8.55 13.22 -9.27
N ALA A 10 -8.54 11.93 -9.59
CA ALA A 10 -9.63 11.02 -9.23
C ALA A 10 -9.83 10.91 -7.71
N ILE A 11 -8.75 10.82 -6.93
CA ILE A 11 -8.80 10.81 -5.45
C ILE A 11 -9.44 12.11 -4.92
N ASN A 12 -9.02 13.25 -5.46
CA ASN A 12 -9.55 14.55 -5.05
C ASN A 12 -11.03 14.71 -5.38
N THR A 13 -11.49 14.18 -6.53
CA THR A 13 -12.88 14.29 -6.98
C THR A 13 -13.81 13.23 -6.41
N ALA A 14 -13.28 12.11 -5.92
CA ALA A 14 -14.09 11.01 -5.41
C ALA A 14 -15.00 11.45 -4.26
N SER A 15 -16.23 10.97 -4.33
CA SER A 15 -17.27 11.05 -3.30
C SER A 15 -17.32 9.74 -2.53
N CYS A 16 -17.88 9.79 -1.32
CA CYS A 16 -18.04 8.60 -0.49
C CYS A 16 -18.92 7.56 -1.19
N GLY A 17 -18.46 6.31 -1.24
CA GLY A 17 -19.07 5.23 -2.01
C GLY A 17 -18.49 5.03 -3.43
N ASP A 18 -17.64 5.94 -3.91
CA ASP A 18 -17.05 5.81 -5.24
C ASP A 18 -15.98 4.70 -5.31
N THR A 19 -15.86 4.09 -6.48
CA THR A 19 -14.77 3.18 -6.82
C THR A 19 -13.86 3.81 -7.88
N ILE A 20 -12.58 3.93 -7.57
CA ILE A 20 -11.50 4.37 -8.44
C ILE A 20 -10.82 3.12 -9.04
N GLU A 21 -11.06 2.86 -10.32
CA GLU A 21 -10.46 1.72 -11.03
C GLU A 21 -9.15 2.09 -11.75
N LEU A 22 -8.08 1.44 -11.33
CA LEU A 22 -6.75 1.55 -11.89
C LEU A 22 -6.55 0.44 -12.91
N GLN A 23 -6.09 0.78 -14.12
CA GLN A 23 -5.91 -0.22 -15.15
C GLN A 23 -4.90 -1.30 -14.68
N SER A 24 -5.31 -2.57 -14.74
CA SER A 24 -4.43 -3.69 -14.40
C SER A 24 -3.23 -3.78 -15.35
N GLY A 25 -2.06 -4.09 -14.80
CA GLY A 25 -0.77 -4.15 -15.52
C GLY A 25 -0.09 -2.79 -15.68
N GLU A 26 -0.78 -1.68 -15.39
CA GLU A 26 -0.21 -0.34 -15.49
C GLU A 26 0.51 0.10 -14.21
N VAL A 27 1.49 0.99 -14.37
CA VAL A 27 2.24 1.62 -13.28
C VAL A 27 1.81 3.08 -13.12
N PHE A 28 1.45 3.45 -11.90
CA PHE A 28 1.10 4.80 -11.50
C PHE A 28 2.20 5.33 -10.58
N THR A 29 3.08 6.16 -11.16
CA THR A 29 4.27 6.64 -10.46
C THR A 29 4.06 8.01 -9.80
N GLY A 30 4.21 8.09 -8.49
CA GLY A 30 4.14 9.32 -7.70
C GLY A 30 3.72 9.11 -6.26
N ALA A 31 3.75 10.19 -5.48
CA ALA A 31 3.11 10.26 -4.18
C ALA A 31 1.64 10.69 -4.33
N PHE A 32 0.73 9.86 -3.83
CA PHE A 32 -0.72 10.07 -3.90
C PHE A 32 -1.25 10.43 -2.51
N HIS A 33 -1.90 11.59 -2.44
CA HIS A 33 -2.44 12.18 -1.24
C HIS A 33 -3.92 11.85 -1.10
N PHE A 34 -4.28 11.19 -0.01
CA PHE A 34 -5.64 10.81 0.33
C PHE A 34 -6.18 11.78 1.38
N PRO A 35 -7.08 12.70 1.00
CA PRO A 35 -7.59 13.73 1.90
C PRO A 35 -8.64 13.21 2.89
N GLN A 36 -9.00 14.03 3.87
CA GLN A 36 -10.25 13.83 4.60
C GLN A 36 -11.46 13.94 3.66
N LYS A 37 -12.41 13.01 3.82
CA LYS A 37 -13.72 13.03 3.18
C LYS A 37 -14.80 12.79 4.25
N PRO A 38 -16.03 13.30 4.09
CA PRO A 38 -17.11 13.12 5.06
C PRO A 38 -17.81 11.75 4.86
N CYS A 39 -17.02 10.67 4.84
CA CYS A 39 -17.53 9.32 4.60
C CYS A 39 -18.00 8.67 5.91
N ASP A 40 -18.86 7.66 5.76
CA ASP A 40 -19.39 6.87 6.87
C ASP A 40 -19.09 5.37 6.64
N ASP A 41 -19.42 4.55 7.64
CA ASP A 41 -19.16 3.11 7.64
C ASP A 41 -19.81 2.36 6.46
N ALA A 42 -20.85 2.94 5.83
CA ALA A 42 -21.54 2.36 4.70
C ALA A 42 -20.99 2.82 3.33
N HIS A 43 -20.26 3.93 3.27
CA HIS A 43 -19.86 4.59 2.02
C HIS A 43 -18.36 4.84 1.93
N TRP A 44 -17.60 3.77 1.70
CA TRP A 44 -16.15 3.83 1.54
C TRP A 44 -15.73 4.28 0.14
N ILE A 45 -14.57 4.92 0.03
CA ILE A 45 -13.90 5.11 -1.26
C ILE A 45 -13.01 3.91 -1.52
N ILE A 46 -13.24 3.20 -2.63
CA ILE A 46 -12.50 1.99 -2.99
C ILE A 46 -11.51 2.32 -4.10
N VAL A 47 -10.23 2.05 -3.90
CA VAL A 47 -9.19 2.12 -4.94
C VAL A 47 -8.80 0.70 -5.31
N ARG A 48 -9.03 0.30 -6.57
CA ARG A 48 -8.81 -1.09 -6.98
C ARG A 48 -8.21 -1.23 -8.36
N THR A 49 -7.59 -2.37 -8.61
CA THR A 49 -7.34 -2.82 -9.99
C THR A 49 -8.65 -2.97 -10.76
N SER A 50 -8.62 -2.69 -12.06
CA SER A 50 -9.70 -2.90 -13.01
C SER A 50 -9.90 -4.39 -13.35
N SER A 51 -9.02 -5.27 -12.88
CA SER A 51 -9.23 -6.72 -13.02
C SER A 51 -10.51 -7.17 -12.28
N PRO A 52 -11.28 -8.11 -12.85
CA PRO A 52 -12.48 -8.62 -12.21
C PRO A 52 -12.13 -9.37 -10.92
N ASN A 53 -13.07 -9.46 -9.98
CA ASN A 53 -12.86 -10.18 -8.72
C ASN A 53 -12.46 -11.65 -8.93
N SER A 54 -12.92 -12.28 -10.02
CA SER A 54 -12.57 -13.66 -10.38
C SER A 54 -11.12 -13.85 -10.81
N ALA A 55 -10.41 -12.76 -11.14
CA ALA A 55 -8.98 -12.77 -11.45
C ALA A 55 -8.11 -12.57 -10.20
N LEU A 56 -8.70 -12.12 -9.08
CA LEU A 56 -8.05 -12.03 -7.78
C LEU A 56 -8.31 -13.32 -6.98
N PRO A 57 -7.49 -13.62 -5.95
CA PRO A 57 -7.85 -14.69 -5.04
C PRO A 57 -9.19 -14.37 -4.34
N PRO A 58 -9.99 -15.41 -4.03
CA PRO A 58 -11.21 -15.21 -3.25
C PRO A 58 -10.87 -14.66 -1.86
N GLU A 59 -11.82 -13.98 -1.24
CA GLU A 59 -11.66 -13.50 0.14
C GLU A 59 -11.38 -14.68 1.10
N GLY A 60 -10.50 -14.45 2.08
CA GLY A 60 -9.95 -15.49 2.95
C GLY A 60 -8.78 -16.27 2.33
N THR A 61 -8.39 -15.95 1.10
CA THR A 61 -7.18 -16.47 0.46
C THR A 61 -6.20 -15.34 0.19
N ARG A 62 -5.02 -15.47 0.80
CA ARG A 62 -3.95 -14.48 0.67
C ARG A 62 -3.52 -14.29 -0.79
N LEU A 63 -3.51 -13.04 -1.24
CA LEU A 63 -2.85 -12.64 -2.47
C LEU A 63 -1.36 -12.86 -2.38
N THR A 64 -0.75 -13.26 -3.49
CA THR A 64 0.69 -13.52 -3.61
C THR A 64 1.27 -12.74 -4.79
N PRO A 65 2.60 -12.57 -4.86
CA PRO A 65 3.28 -11.94 -6.01
C PRO A 65 2.98 -12.61 -7.37
N CYS A 66 2.50 -13.86 -7.37
CA CYS A 66 2.04 -14.54 -8.59
C CYS A 66 0.99 -13.72 -9.38
N PHE A 67 0.13 -12.96 -8.68
CA PHE A 67 -0.89 -12.07 -9.27
C PHE A 67 -0.31 -10.76 -9.84
N ALA A 68 0.97 -10.48 -9.58
CA ALA A 68 1.75 -9.41 -10.22
C ALA A 68 2.66 -9.95 -11.34
N GLY A 69 2.51 -11.23 -11.72
CA GLY A 69 3.37 -11.87 -12.71
C GLY A 69 4.72 -12.37 -12.16
N VAL A 70 4.94 -12.38 -10.84
CA VAL A 70 6.21 -12.80 -10.23
C VAL A 70 6.17 -14.28 -9.86
N ALA A 71 7.05 -15.08 -10.48
CA ALA A 71 7.08 -16.53 -10.31
C ALA A 71 7.95 -17.04 -9.15
N SER A 72 8.87 -16.20 -8.64
CA SER A 72 9.82 -16.60 -7.60
C SER A 72 10.35 -15.38 -6.85
N LEU A 73 10.69 -15.56 -5.58
CA LEU A 73 11.38 -14.56 -4.76
C LEU A 73 12.71 -15.16 -4.26
N PRO A 74 13.83 -14.95 -4.98
CA PRO A 74 15.12 -15.50 -4.58
C PRO A 74 15.55 -15.06 -3.17
N GLY A 75 16.07 -16.00 -2.37
CA GLY A 75 16.50 -15.71 -1.00
C GLY A 75 15.34 -15.46 -0.02
N ARG A 76 14.13 -15.89 -0.36
CA ARG A 76 12.93 -15.90 0.50
C ARG A 76 12.38 -17.33 0.58
N PRO A 77 11.46 -17.63 1.51
CA PRO A 77 10.73 -18.90 1.49
C PRO A 77 10.10 -19.15 0.13
N ASP A 78 10.02 -20.42 -0.25
CA ASP A 78 9.54 -20.81 -1.58
C ASP A 78 8.16 -20.21 -1.89
N LEU A 79 8.08 -19.46 -2.98
CA LEU A 79 6.83 -18.95 -3.51
C LEU A 79 6.26 -19.97 -4.50
N HIS A 80 5.16 -20.61 -4.13
CA HIS A 80 4.47 -21.56 -5.01
C HIS A 80 3.38 -20.85 -5.81
N CYS A 81 3.61 -20.69 -7.12
CA CYS A 81 2.63 -20.17 -8.05
C CYS A 81 2.04 -21.30 -8.89
N ALA A 82 0.71 -21.48 -8.87
CA ALA A 82 0.03 -22.38 -9.82
C ALA A 82 0.10 -21.84 -11.26
N ALA A 83 0.01 -20.52 -11.39
CA ALA A 83 0.25 -19.75 -12.61
C ALA A 83 0.70 -18.34 -12.20
N THR A 84 1.30 -17.61 -13.13
CA THR A 84 1.59 -16.18 -12.96
C THR A 84 0.87 -15.36 -14.00
N GLN A 85 0.29 -14.24 -13.57
CA GLN A 85 -0.37 -13.27 -14.42
C GLN A 85 -0.33 -11.93 -13.71
N ASN A 86 -0.08 -10.84 -14.43
CA ASN A 86 -0.19 -9.51 -13.84
C ASN A 86 -1.63 -8.99 -13.96
N VAL A 87 -2.36 -9.05 -12.85
CA VAL A 87 -3.75 -8.56 -12.71
C VAL A 87 -3.85 -7.40 -11.73
N LEU A 88 -2.74 -6.97 -11.12
CA LEU A 88 -2.71 -5.83 -10.20
C LEU A 88 -2.47 -4.53 -10.96
N ALA A 89 -2.88 -3.42 -10.37
CA ALA A 89 -2.34 -2.12 -10.75
C ALA A 89 -1.21 -1.76 -9.79
N ARG A 90 -0.11 -1.19 -10.30
CA ARG A 90 1.06 -0.85 -9.49
C ARG A 90 1.07 0.62 -9.12
N LEU A 91 1.16 0.91 -7.83
CA LEU A 91 1.48 2.24 -7.31
C LEU A 91 2.96 2.26 -6.95
N GLU A 92 3.72 3.18 -7.54
CA GLU A 92 5.17 3.22 -7.39
C GLU A 92 5.64 4.60 -6.93
N LEU A 93 6.37 4.66 -5.82
CA LEU A 93 7.01 5.88 -5.36
C LEU A 93 8.17 6.29 -6.28
N ARG A 94 8.35 7.59 -6.56
CA ARG A 94 9.44 8.10 -7.41
C ARG A 94 10.79 8.00 -6.71
N GLU A 95 11.86 7.89 -7.50
CA GLU A 95 13.24 7.65 -7.02
C GLU A 95 13.81 8.68 -6.03
N ARG A 96 13.22 9.87 -5.95
CA ARG A 96 13.68 10.99 -5.12
C ARG A 96 12.76 11.30 -3.94
N GLU A 97 11.80 10.43 -3.67
CA GLU A 97 10.88 10.58 -2.56
C GLU A 97 11.24 9.59 -1.45
N ALA A 98 11.09 10.02 -0.19
CA ALA A 98 11.49 9.25 0.99
C ALA A 98 10.30 8.59 1.72
N ILE A 99 9.06 8.89 1.32
CA ILE A 99 7.82 8.37 1.90
C ILE A 99 6.74 8.23 0.82
N GLY A 100 5.89 7.21 0.92
CA GLY A 100 4.79 6.93 -0.01
C GLY A 100 5.04 5.66 -0.85
N PRO A 101 4.16 5.33 -1.79
CA PRO A 101 3.35 6.27 -2.56
C PRO A 101 1.99 6.64 -1.92
N LEU A 102 1.55 5.97 -0.85
CA LEU A 102 0.27 6.25 -0.20
C LEU A 102 0.45 7.22 0.97
N LEU A 103 0.07 8.49 0.78
CA LEU A 103 0.14 9.53 1.79
C LEU A 103 -1.27 9.88 2.26
N PHE A 104 -1.60 9.61 3.52
CA PHE A 104 -2.88 9.98 4.10
C PHE A 104 -2.76 11.34 4.78
N GLU A 105 -3.55 12.31 4.34
CA GLU A 105 -3.59 13.63 4.98
C GLU A 105 -4.29 13.55 6.36
N PRO A 106 -4.06 14.52 7.25
CA PRO A 106 -4.78 14.58 8.52
C PRO A 106 -6.30 14.49 8.32
N GLY A 107 -6.94 13.57 9.04
CA GLY A 107 -8.38 13.30 8.96
C GLY A 107 -8.80 12.35 7.84
N ALA A 108 -7.88 11.83 7.02
CA ALA A 108 -8.19 10.84 5.98
C ALA A 108 -8.91 9.62 6.57
N ASN A 109 -10.00 9.21 5.92
CA ASN A 109 -10.83 8.12 6.44
C ASN A 109 -11.63 7.36 5.37
N HIS A 110 -12.03 6.13 5.70
CA HIS A 110 -12.87 5.23 4.89
C HIS A 110 -12.32 4.93 3.49
N TYR A 111 -11.03 4.56 3.43
CA TYR A 111 -10.36 4.14 2.20
C TYR A 111 -10.11 2.63 2.19
N ARG A 112 -10.48 1.95 1.10
CA ARG A 112 -10.15 0.53 0.88
C ARG A 112 -9.35 0.33 -0.39
N PHE A 113 -8.23 -0.38 -0.28
CA PHE A 113 -7.32 -0.70 -1.38
C PHE A 113 -7.44 -2.18 -1.74
N ILE A 114 -7.69 -2.50 -3.02
CA ILE A 114 -7.95 -3.88 -3.46
C ILE A 114 -7.14 -4.26 -4.70
N GLY A 115 -6.39 -5.35 -4.63
CA GLY A 115 -5.68 -5.90 -5.80
C GLY A 115 -4.60 -4.98 -6.35
N LEU A 116 -3.83 -4.35 -5.46
CA LEU A 116 -2.78 -3.40 -5.82
C LEU A 116 -1.39 -3.97 -5.50
N GLU A 117 -0.44 -3.68 -6.38
CA GLU A 117 0.99 -3.74 -6.07
C GLU A 117 1.43 -2.36 -5.58
N VAL A 118 2.13 -2.27 -4.45
CA VAL A 118 2.62 -1.00 -3.93
C VAL A 118 4.10 -1.10 -3.66
N THR A 119 4.88 -0.24 -4.31
CA THR A 119 6.35 -0.31 -4.25
C THR A 119 7.00 1.05 -4.46
N ARG A 120 8.32 1.05 -4.60
CA ARG A 120 9.16 2.24 -4.71
C ARG A 120 10.28 2.00 -5.71
N ALA A 121 10.67 3.08 -6.39
CA ALA A 121 11.84 3.13 -7.26
C ALA A 121 13.01 3.87 -6.58
N GLY A 122 14.19 3.80 -7.20
CA GLY A 122 15.41 4.52 -6.76
C GLY A 122 16.18 3.80 -5.67
N SER A 123 17.19 4.45 -5.10
CA SER A 123 18.08 3.88 -4.07
C SER A 123 18.08 4.62 -2.74
N LEU A 124 17.31 5.70 -2.62
CA LEU A 124 17.18 6.44 -1.37
C LEU A 124 16.48 5.59 -0.31
N LEU A 125 16.74 5.86 0.97
CA LEU A 125 15.97 5.28 2.05
C LEU A 125 14.48 5.71 1.94
N VAL A 126 13.57 4.73 1.96
CA VAL A 126 12.12 4.97 2.08
C VAL A 126 11.63 4.59 3.47
N SER A 127 11.01 5.55 4.16
CA SER A 127 10.56 5.40 5.54
C SER A 127 9.20 4.70 5.70
N GLY A 128 8.46 4.49 4.60
CA GLY A 128 7.14 3.87 4.61
C GLY A 128 6.44 3.96 3.25
N LEU A 129 5.78 2.88 2.82
CA LEU A 129 4.98 2.89 1.58
C LEU A 129 3.58 3.48 1.75
N ALA A 130 3.02 3.35 2.96
CA ALA A 130 1.77 3.95 3.39
C ALA A 130 1.98 4.67 4.73
N ILE A 131 1.62 5.95 4.80
CA ILE A 131 1.90 6.79 5.98
C ILE A 131 0.87 7.89 6.19
N GLY A 132 0.49 8.14 7.45
CA GLY A 132 -0.21 9.35 7.88
C GLY A 132 0.71 10.56 7.93
N ARG A 133 0.33 11.65 7.28
CA ARG A 133 1.09 12.89 7.19
C ARG A 133 0.94 13.71 8.47
N GLU A 134 2.01 14.44 8.82
CA GLU A 134 2.03 15.44 9.90
C GLU A 134 1.64 14.91 11.29
N ASN A 135 1.72 13.58 11.52
CA ASN A 135 1.18 12.91 12.69
C ASN A 135 -0.32 13.19 12.94
N GLY A 136 -1.04 13.59 11.89
CA GLY A 136 -2.48 13.77 11.91
C GLY A 136 -3.20 12.43 12.02
N PRO A 137 -4.40 12.40 12.63
CA PRO A 137 -5.16 11.17 12.77
C PRO A 137 -5.60 10.66 11.40
N VAL A 138 -5.46 9.36 11.17
CA VAL A 138 -6.02 8.64 10.01
C VAL A 138 -6.88 7.51 10.55
N ASP A 139 -8.02 7.25 9.93
CA ASP A 139 -9.00 6.31 10.51
C ASP A 139 -9.64 5.45 9.42
N HIS A 140 -10.07 4.22 9.72
CA HIS A 140 -10.80 3.38 8.76
C HIS A 140 -10.09 3.22 7.40
N VAL A 141 -8.92 2.56 7.41
CA VAL A 141 -8.17 2.24 6.19
C VAL A 141 -7.99 0.73 6.06
N ILE A 142 -8.35 0.17 4.91
CA ILE A 142 -8.27 -1.27 4.66
C ILE A 142 -7.36 -1.55 3.47
N PHE A 143 -6.36 -2.39 3.68
CA PHE A 143 -5.55 -3.01 2.64
C PHE A 143 -6.02 -4.45 2.46
N ASP A 144 -6.68 -4.74 1.35
CA ASP A 144 -7.29 -6.04 1.05
C ASP A 144 -6.67 -6.62 -0.22
N ARG A 145 -6.06 -7.81 -0.12
CA ARG A 145 -5.39 -8.47 -1.26
C ARG A 145 -4.42 -7.53 -1.97
N VAL A 146 -3.53 -6.88 -1.22
CA VAL A 146 -2.43 -6.09 -1.79
C VAL A 146 -1.12 -6.84 -1.68
N TRP A 147 -0.18 -6.55 -2.58
CA TRP A 147 1.22 -6.89 -2.40
C TRP A 147 2.01 -5.60 -2.22
N MET A 148 2.58 -5.38 -1.04
CA MET A 148 3.46 -4.24 -0.80
C MET A 148 4.90 -4.72 -0.67
N HIS A 149 5.83 -4.07 -1.35
CA HIS A 149 7.24 -4.46 -1.24
C HIS A 149 8.20 -3.29 -1.47
N GLY A 150 9.33 -3.34 -0.77
CA GLY A 150 10.50 -2.54 -1.14
C GLY A 150 11.27 -3.20 -2.28
N THR A 151 12.57 -2.92 -2.35
CA THR A 151 13.50 -3.68 -3.21
C THR A 151 14.46 -4.47 -2.31
N PRO A 152 15.01 -5.60 -2.77
CA PRO A 152 15.90 -6.39 -1.93
C PRO A 152 17.24 -5.70 -1.61
N GLN A 153 17.61 -4.65 -2.34
CA GLN A 153 18.92 -3.98 -2.25
C GLN A 153 18.84 -2.53 -1.76
N ASP A 154 17.65 -1.93 -1.70
CA ASP A 154 17.50 -0.55 -1.27
C ASP A 154 16.61 -0.47 -0.04
N GLU A 155 16.97 0.43 0.86
CA GLU A 155 16.38 0.45 2.18
C GLU A 155 14.94 0.92 2.18
N THR A 156 14.05 0.09 2.72
CA THR A 156 12.64 0.42 2.94
C THR A 156 12.27 -0.05 4.33
N THR A 157 12.04 0.89 5.26
CA THR A 157 11.87 0.55 6.68
C THR A 157 10.49 -0.02 7.00
N ARG A 158 9.43 0.40 6.30
CA ARG A 158 8.04 0.03 6.57
C ARG A 158 7.22 -0.15 5.30
N ALA A 159 6.27 -1.09 5.34
CA ALA A 159 5.16 -1.10 4.40
C ALA A 159 4.14 -0.06 4.84
N ILE A 160 3.62 -0.20 6.06
CA ILE A 160 2.60 0.68 6.62
C ILE A 160 3.12 1.25 7.93
N ASN A 161 3.22 2.57 7.99
CA ASN A 161 3.45 3.31 9.22
C ASN A 161 2.11 3.61 9.87
N LEU A 162 1.82 2.90 10.95
CA LEU A 162 0.56 2.92 11.70
C LEU A 162 0.51 3.99 12.80
N THR A 163 1.48 4.92 12.84
CA THR A 163 1.49 6.02 13.81
C THR A 163 0.28 6.92 13.56
N ALA A 164 -0.49 7.21 14.62
CA ALA A 164 -1.71 8.02 14.54
C ALA A 164 -2.80 7.45 13.61
N MET A 165 -2.78 6.13 13.35
CA MET A 165 -3.81 5.46 12.57
C MET A 165 -4.73 4.59 13.45
N SER A 166 -6.04 4.74 13.34
CA SER A 166 -7.04 3.88 14.01
C SER A 166 -7.89 3.09 13.01
N HIS A 167 -8.44 1.95 13.43
CA HIS A 167 -9.29 1.07 12.61
C HIS A 167 -8.64 0.70 11.26
N VAL A 168 -7.38 0.26 11.30
CA VAL A 168 -6.68 -0.21 10.10
C VAL A 168 -6.81 -1.73 9.98
N ALA A 169 -7.10 -2.22 8.77
CA ALA A 169 -7.06 -3.64 8.48
C ALA A 169 -6.10 -3.96 7.33
N VAL A 170 -5.37 -5.06 7.47
CA VAL A 170 -4.57 -5.71 6.44
C VAL A 170 -5.11 -7.12 6.30
N VAL A 171 -5.73 -7.39 5.16
CA VAL A 171 -6.50 -8.61 4.90
C VAL A 171 -5.96 -9.28 3.66
N ASP A 172 -5.66 -10.57 3.74
CA ASP A 172 -5.29 -11.41 2.61
C ASP A 172 -4.14 -10.82 1.77
N SER A 173 -3.22 -10.11 2.41
CA SER A 173 -2.17 -9.32 1.75
C SER A 173 -0.77 -9.92 1.93
N PHE A 174 0.16 -9.56 1.04
CA PHE A 174 1.53 -10.04 1.02
C PHE A 174 2.53 -8.90 1.17
N PHE A 175 3.63 -9.14 1.89
CA PHE A 175 4.64 -8.13 2.16
C PHE A 175 6.04 -8.72 2.01
N THR A 176 6.91 -8.06 1.24
CA THR A 176 8.30 -8.50 1.06
C THR A 176 9.28 -7.33 1.01
N ASP A 177 10.56 -7.63 1.25
CA ASP A 177 11.67 -6.73 0.92
C ASP A 177 11.64 -5.37 1.65
N PHE A 178 11.27 -5.41 2.92
CA PHE A 178 11.47 -4.32 3.87
C PHE A 178 12.75 -4.60 4.65
N VAL A 179 13.79 -3.83 4.35
CA VAL A 179 15.15 -4.09 4.82
C VAL A 179 15.87 -2.80 5.22
N CYS A 180 16.76 -2.94 6.20
CA CYS A 180 17.84 -2.00 6.48
C CYS A 180 19.18 -2.69 6.23
N ILE A 181 20.11 -2.00 5.57
CA ILE A 181 21.40 -2.59 5.21
C ILE A 181 22.32 -2.52 6.42
N ALA A 182 22.75 -3.68 6.92
CA ALA A 182 23.62 -3.74 8.09
C ALA A 182 24.99 -3.07 7.82
N GLY A 183 25.43 -2.23 8.76
CA GLY A 183 26.78 -1.65 8.79
C GLY A 183 27.01 -0.45 7.86
N THR A 184 26.41 -0.46 6.67
CA THR A 184 26.57 0.62 5.66
C THR A 184 25.28 1.35 5.31
N GLY A 185 24.14 0.85 5.80
CA GLY A 185 22.83 1.43 5.56
C GLY A 185 22.54 2.71 6.34
N SER A 186 21.51 3.41 5.89
CA SER A 186 20.99 4.65 6.49
C SER A 186 19.97 4.37 7.60
N CYS A 187 19.52 3.12 7.76
CA CYS A 187 18.61 2.72 8.83
C CYS A 187 19.13 1.52 9.63
N THR A 188 18.63 1.37 10.85
CA THR A 188 19.08 0.34 11.80
C THR A 188 18.10 -0.82 11.94
N ASP A 189 16.82 -0.60 11.68
CA ASP A 189 15.76 -1.58 11.80
C ASP A 189 14.64 -1.33 10.78
N SER A 190 14.01 -2.42 10.34
CA SER A 190 12.90 -2.41 9.39
C SER A 190 11.77 -3.30 9.92
N GLN A 191 10.55 -2.76 9.90
CA GLN A 191 9.34 -3.40 10.40
C GLN A 191 8.27 -3.25 9.33
N VAL A 192 7.77 -4.36 8.78
CA VAL A 192 6.72 -4.31 7.74
C VAL A 192 5.55 -3.44 8.18
N LEU A 193 5.07 -3.66 9.41
CA LEU A 193 4.06 -2.84 10.07
C LEU A 193 4.70 -2.25 11.32
N GLY A 194 4.68 -0.94 11.46
CA GLY A 194 5.30 -0.26 12.60
C GLY A 194 4.48 0.93 13.04
N THR A 195 4.40 1.13 14.35
CA THR A 195 3.86 2.36 14.96
C THR A 195 4.99 3.10 15.67
N GLY A 196 4.89 4.42 15.72
CA GLY A 196 5.72 5.29 16.53
C GLY A 196 4.98 5.77 17.77
N GLY A 197 5.70 6.40 18.69
CA GLY A 197 5.07 7.16 19.77
C GLY A 197 4.34 8.39 19.22
N GLY A 198 3.47 8.98 20.04
CA GLY A 198 2.72 10.18 19.67
C GLY A 198 1.57 10.45 20.63
N HIS A 199 0.84 11.54 20.38
CA HIS A 199 -0.32 11.94 21.19
C HIS A 199 -1.66 11.43 20.61
N SER A 200 -1.65 10.96 19.37
CA SER A 200 -2.82 10.41 18.68
C SER A 200 -2.90 8.89 18.89
N PRO A 201 -4.11 8.32 19.09
CA PRO A 201 -4.27 6.89 19.23
C PRO A 201 -3.78 6.15 17.99
N SER A 202 -3.21 4.97 18.22
CA SER A 202 -2.85 4.01 17.18
C SER A 202 -3.56 2.70 17.50
N GLY A 203 -4.32 2.17 16.55
CA GLY A 203 -5.15 0.99 16.71
C GLY A 203 -6.64 1.30 16.94
N PRO A 204 -7.52 0.29 16.90
CA PRO A 204 -7.21 -1.13 16.73
C PRO A 204 -6.71 -1.48 15.31
N PHE A 205 -5.97 -2.58 15.21
CA PHE A 205 -5.47 -3.14 13.95
C PHE A 205 -5.95 -4.57 13.75
N LYS A 206 -6.42 -4.91 12.55
CA LYS A 206 -6.73 -6.29 12.15
C LYS A 206 -5.75 -6.75 11.08
N ILE A 207 -4.97 -7.78 11.36
CA ILE A 207 -4.00 -8.36 10.41
C ILE A 207 -4.34 -9.84 10.22
N VAL A 208 -4.78 -10.23 9.02
CA VAL A 208 -5.20 -11.61 8.68
C VAL A 208 -4.72 -12.01 7.29
#